data_AF-A0A2D7VWB3-F1
#
_entry.id   AF-A0A2D7VWB3-F1
#
_cell.length_a   1.000
_cell.length_b   1.000
_cell.length_c   1.000
_cell.angle_alpha   90.00
_cell.angle_beta   90.00
_cell.angle_gamma   90.00
#
_symmetry.space_group_name_H-M   'P 1'
#
loop_
_entity.id
_entity.type
_entity.pdbx_description
1 polymer ?
#
loop_
_entity_poly.entity_id
_entity_poly.type
_entity_poly.pdbx_seq_one_letter_code
_entity_poly.pdbx_strand_id
1 'polypeptide(L)'
;MKEYLDAFIDAFIGTIDWTWQSILFEVPWYTNYFWGLVLISLVIWVLEILFPWRKDQSIFRKDFWLDAFYMFFNFFLFAIAISGFYKLLQVAFEDLGLKENSLALFNPEGWPIALQLVLFFVVLDFVQWFTHTLLHRYAFLWKFHKVHHSVKEMGFAAHLRYHWMENILYKPLKTFAVMILFGFEPEQAYIVHFIAITIGHLNHSNIKLTWGPFKYILNNPVMHLY
;
A
#
# COMPACT_ATOMS: atom_id res chain seq x y z
N MET A 1 -18.95 -24.04 10.65
CA MET A 1 -17.63 -24.25 11.33
C MET A 1 -16.59 -24.88 10.41
N LYS A 2 -16.86 -26.05 9.79
CA LYS A 2 -15.91 -26.65 8.84
C LYS A 2 -15.63 -25.73 7.64
N GLU A 3 -16.67 -25.17 7.04
CA GLU A 3 -16.58 -24.20 5.93
C GLU A 3 -15.75 -22.94 6.26
N TYR A 4 -15.88 -22.41 7.48
CA TYR A 4 -15.09 -21.25 7.93
C TYR A 4 -13.61 -21.62 8.10
N LEU A 5 -13.34 -22.78 8.70
CA LEU A 5 -11.97 -23.27 8.86
C LEU A 5 -11.30 -23.52 7.51
N ASP A 6 -12.02 -24.17 6.58
CA ASP A 6 -11.55 -24.44 5.22
C ASP A 6 -11.27 -23.11 4.49
N ALA A 7 -12.20 -22.14 4.55
CA ALA A 7 -12.01 -20.82 3.93
C ALA A 7 -10.81 -20.04 4.50
N PHE A 8 -10.55 -20.14 5.80
CA PHE A 8 -9.36 -19.55 6.43
C PHE A 8 -8.08 -20.20 5.90
N ILE A 9 -8.03 -21.54 5.91
CA ILE A 9 -6.85 -22.31 5.52
C ILE A 9 -6.54 -22.09 4.03
N ASP A 10 -7.56 -22.17 3.18
CA ASP A 10 -7.41 -21.99 1.74
C ASP A 10 -6.91 -20.58 1.39
N ALA A 11 -7.43 -19.54 2.04
CA ALA A 11 -6.95 -18.18 1.83
C ALA A 11 -5.51 -17.99 2.33
N PHE A 12 -5.16 -18.59 3.47
CA PHE A 12 -3.81 -18.53 4.03
C PHE A 12 -2.79 -19.24 3.12
N ILE A 13 -3.06 -20.49 2.74
CA ILE A 13 -2.20 -21.27 1.85
C ILE A 13 -2.14 -20.62 0.46
N GLY A 14 -3.29 -20.21 -0.09
CA GLY A 14 -3.34 -19.53 -1.39
C GLY A 14 -2.52 -18.24 -1.43
N THR A 15 -2.48 -17.47 -0.34
CA THR A 15 -1.64 -16.26 -0.25
C THR A 15 -0.14 -16.61 -0.18
N ILE A 16 0.22 -17.71 0.50
CA ILE A 16 1.60 -18.24 0.50
C ILE A 16 2.00 -18.66 -0.91
N ASP A 17 1.18 -19.48 -1.57
CA ASP A 17 1.44 -20.01 -2.89
C ASP A 17 1.57 -18.89 -3.92
N TRP A 18 0.65 -17.91 -3.90
CA TRP A 18 0.72 -16.75 -4.78
C TRP A 18 1.99 -15.91 -4.55
N THR A 19 2.40 -15.74 -3.29
CA THR A 19 3.65 -15.02 -2.95
C THR A 19 4.86 -15.78 -3.48
N TRP A 20 4.87 -17.11 -3.33
CA TRP A 20 5.93 -17.97 -3.83
C TRP A 20 6.03 -17.95 -5.35
N GLN A 21 4.91 -18.12 -6.06
CA GLN A 21 4.83 -17.99 -7.51
C GLN A 21 5.27 -16.60 -7.98
N SER A 22 4.94 -15.55 -7.23
CA SER A 22 5.41 -14.19 -7.54
C SER A 22 6.93 -14.09 -7.50
N ILE A 23 7.57 -14.67 -6.49
CA ILE A 23 9.04 -14.72 -6.39
C ILE A 23 9.64 -15.51 -7.57
N LEU A 24 9.02 -16.62 -7.95
CA LEU A 24 9.46 -17.49 -9.05
C LEU A 24 9.12 -16.98 -10.47
N PHE A 25 8.50 -15.80 -10.60
CA PHE A 25 8.01 -15.25 -11.87
C PHE A 25 6.92 -16.11 -12.56
N GLU A 26 6.17 -16.89 -11.80
CA GLU A 26 5.08 -17.73 -12.30
C GLU A 26 3.72 -17.01 -12.33
N VAL A 27 3.68 -15.74 -11.94
CA VAL A 27 2.52 -14.85 -12.09
C VAL A 27 2.76 -13.81 -13.20
N PRO A 28 1.70 -13.29 -13.86
CA PRO A 28 1.86 -12.27 -14.88
C PRO A 28 2.64 -11.05 -14.37
N TRP A 29 3.62 -10.59 -15.15
CA TRP A 29 4.59 -9.56 -14.73
C TRP A 29 3.91 -8.26 -14.28
N TYR A 30 2.81 -7.87 -14.91
CA TYR A 30 2.08 -6.63 -14.63
C TYR A 30 1.26 -6.68 -13.33
N THR A 31 1.08 -7.86 -12.73
CA THR A 31 0.48 -8.07 -11.41
C THR A 31 1.48 -8.60 -10.39
N ASN A 32 2.76 -8.74 -10.76
CA ASN A 32 3.79 -9.25 -9.87
C ASN A 32 4.26 -8.17 -8.89
N TYR A 33 3.56 -8.03 -7.77
CA TYR A 33 3.88 -7.01 -6.77
C TYR A 33 5.25 -7.20 -6.11
N PHE A 34 5.76 -8.44 -6.04
CA PHE A 34 7.09 -8.70 -5.48
C PHE A 34 8.18 -8.02 -6.31
N TRP A 35 8.25 -8.34 -7.60
CA TRP A 35 9.26 -7.77 -8.49
C TRP A 35 8.95 -6.32 -8.88
N GLY A 36 7.68 -5.93 -8.95
CA GLY A 36 7.30 -4.53 -9.15
C GLY A 36 7.76 -3.64 -8.00
N LEU A 37 7.61 -4.09 -6.74
CA LEU A 37 8.14 -3.39 -5.57
C LEU A 37 9.66 -3.27 -5.65
N VAL A 38 10.36 -4.38 -5.89
CA VAL A 38 11.84 -4.40 -6.04
C VAL A 38 12.28 -3.43 -7.13
N LEU A 39 11.65 -3.46 -8.30
CA LEU A 39 12.01 -2.59 -9.42
C LEU A 39 11.81 -1.11 -9.08
N ILE A 40 10.65 -0.74 -8.53
CA ILE A 40 10.37 0.65 -8.11
C ILE A 40 11.39 1.11 -7.05
N SER A 41 11.67 0.26 -6.06
CA SER A 41 12.66 0.52 -5.02
C SER A 41 14.05 0.77 -5.62
N LEU A 42 14.51 -0.09 -6.53
CA LEU A 42 15.81 0.06 -7.20
C LEU A 42 15.88 1.33 -8.03
N VAL A 43 14.83 1.64 -8.80
CA VAL A 43 14.77 2.86 -9.61
C VAL A 43 14.90 4.10 -8.73
N ILE A 44 14.13 4.19 -7.64
CA ILE A 44 14.16 5.37 -6.78
C ILE A 44 15.46 5.44 -5.98
N TRP A 45 16.00 4.30 -5.54
CA TRP A 45 17.31 4.26 -4.91
C TRP A 45 18.43 4.74 -5.84
N VAL A 46 18.42 4.34 -7.11
CA VAL A 46 19.35 4.88 -8.13
C VAL A 46 19.17 6.39 -8.28
N LEU A 47 17.93 6.89 -8.30
CA LEU A 47 17.68 8.33 -8.35
C LEU A 47 18.20 9.07 -7.10
N GLU A 48 18.13 8.46 -5.91
CA GLU A 48 18.74 9.01 -4.69
C GLU A 48 20.25 9.09 -4.77
N ILE A 49 20.90 8.13 -5.43
CA ILE A 49 22.35 8.11 -5.63
C ILE A 49 22.78 9.16 -6.67
N LEU A 50 22.01 9.31 -7.74
CA LEU A 50 22.32 10.24 -8.83
C LEU A 50 21.97 11.69 -8.48
N PHE A 51 20.90 11.91 -7.73
CA PHE A 51 20.37 13.24 -7.40
C PHE A 51 20.11 13.45 -5.89
N PRO A 52 21.08 13.16 -5.00
CA PRO A 52 20.87 13.27 -3.56
C PRO A 52 20.68 14.72 -3.13
N TRP A 53 19.67 14.95 -2.29
CA TRP A 53 19.54 16.21 -1.55
C TRP A 53 20.58 16.30 -0.42
N ARG A 54 20.66 15.27 0.43
CA ARG A 54 21.68 15.12 1.48
C ARG A 54 22.89 14.40 0.90
N LYS A 55 23.90 15.16 0.46
CA LYS A 55 25.09 14.63 -0.23
C LYS A 55 26.03 13.81 0.65
N ASP A 56 26.03 14.06 1.95
CA ASP A 56 26.90 13.37 2.91
C ASP A 56 26.27 12.10 3.51
N GLN A 57 25.02 11.78 3.12
CA GLN A 57 24.35 10.55 3.56
C GLN A 57 24.89 9.34 2.76
N SER A 58 25.19 8.23 3.43
CA SER A 58 25.67 7.02 2.75
C SER A 58 24.59 6.41 1.83
N ILE A 59 25.04 5.76 0.76
CA ILE A 59 24.17 5.03 -0.19
C ILE A 59 23.33 3.97 0.53
N PHE A 60 23.98 3.18 1.39
CA PHE A 60 23.32 2.36 2.39
C PHE A 60 23.24 3.15 3.68
N ARG A 61 22.17 3.95 3.79
CA ARG A 61 21.90 4.79 4.96
C ARG A 61 21.69 3.98 6.24
N LYS A 62 21.65 4.66 7.37
CA LYS A 62 21.29 4.06 8.66
C LYS A 62 19.94 3.34 8.55
N ASP A 63 19.89 2.14 9.14
CA ASP A 63 18.73 1.25 9.17
C ASP A 63 18.24 0.77 7.78
N PHE A 64 19.04 0.86 6.71
CA PHE A 64 18.64 0.44 5.36
C PHE A 64 18.02 -0.97 5.32
N TRP A 65 18.67 -1.95 5.93
CA TRP A 65 18.19 -3.34 5.96
C TRP A 65 16.96 -3.53 6.85
N LEU A 66 16.80 -2.71 7.89
CA LEU A 66 15.60 -2.72 8.72
C LEU A 66 14.41 -2.20 7.92
N ASP A 67 14.59 -1.13 7.13
CA ASP A 67 13.52 -0.59 6.30
C ASP A 67 13.17 -1.54 5.14
N ALA A 68 14.17 -2.22 4.56
CA ALA A 68 13.94 -3.30 3.62
C ALA A 68 13.16 -4.46 4.25
N PHE A 69 13.48 -4.86 5.49
CA PHE A 69 12.69 -5.86 6.22
C PHE A 69 11.23 -5.40 6.39
N TYR A 70 11.00 -4.17 6.88
CA TYR A 70 9.63 -3.65 7.05
C TYR A 70 8.86 -3.61 5.73
N MET A 71 9.53 -3.25 4.64
CA MET A 71 8.94 -3.24 3.30
C MET A 71 8.37 -4.61 2.93
N PHE A 72 9.17 -5.68 2.99
CA PHE A 72 8.68 -7.02 2.65
C PHE A 72 7.75 -7.60 3.72
N PHE A 73 7.98 -7.28 5.00
CA PHE A 73 7.14 -7.71 6.10
C PHE A 73 5.73 -7.15 5.98
N ASN A 74 5.58 -5.83 5.81
CA ASN A 74 4.27 -5.19 5.73
C ASN A 74 3.52 -5.51 4.43
N PHE A 75 4.23 -5.67 3.31
CA PHE A 75 3.60 -5.99 2.02
C PHE A 75 3.19 -7.45 1.90
N PHE A 76 4.07 -8.40 2.25
CA PHE A 76 3.87 -9.82 1.95
C PHE A 76 3.60 -10.64 3.21
N LEU A 77 4.52 -10.62 4.19
CA LEU A 77 4.42 -11.50 5.36
C LEU A 77 3.17 -11.19 6.20
N PHE A 78 2.89 -9.91 6.41
CA PHE A 78 1.69 -9.48 7.11
C PHE A 78 0.43 -9.80 6.32
N ALA A 79 0.45 -9.68 4.98
CA ALA A 79 -0.67 -10.07 4.13
C ALA A 79 -0.98 -11.57 4.24
N ILE A 80 0.05 -12.42 4.21
CA ILE A 80 -0.08 -13.86 4.46
C ILE A 80 -0.72 -14.10 5.82
N ALA A 81 -0.16 -13.51 6.89
CA ALA A 81 -0.63 -13.72 8.25
C ALA A 81 -2.10 -13.33 8.49
N ILE A 82 -2.62 -12.34 7.76
CA ILE A 82 -3.98 -11.80 7.98
C ILE A 82 -5.00 -12.27 6.92
N SER A 83 -4.55 -12.85 5.81
CA SER A 83 -5.40 -13.25 4.67
C SER A 83 -6.59 -14.14 5.08
N GLY A 84 -6.32 -15.17 5.89
CA GLY A 84 -7.37 -16.06 6.40
C GLY A 84 -8.43 -15.32 7.21
N PHE A 85 -8.04 -14.35 8.05
CA PHE A 85 -9.00 -13.56 8.82
C PHE A 85 -9.87 -12.67 7.93
N TYR A 86 -9.30 -12.08 6.88
CA TYR A 86 -10.11 -11.34 5.90
C TYR A 86 -11.10 -12.24 5.18
N LYS A 87 -10.69 -13.46 4.81
CA LYS A 87 -11.61 -14.41 4.18
C LYS A 87 -12.72 -14.85 5.13
N LEU A 88 -12.42 -15.07 6.41
CA LEU A 88 -13.45 -15.34 7.43
C LEU A 88 -14.47 -14.20 7.53
N LEU A 89 -14.02 -12.95 7.53
CA LEU A 89 -14.91 -11.79 7.55
C LEU A 89 -15.77 -11.71 6.29
N GLN A 90 -15.19 -11.99 5.12
CA GLN A 90 -15.93 -12.05 3.86
C GLN A 90 -17.05 -13.11 3.92
N VAL A 91 -16.73 -14.35 4.31
CA VAL A 91 -17.71 -15.44 4.43
C VAL A 91 -18.79 -15.09 5.46
N ALA A 92 -18.40 -14.49 6.60
CA ALA A 92 -19.37 -14.05 7.60
C ALA A 92 -20.33 -12.98 7.08
N PHE A 93 -19.87 -12.04 6.26
CA PHE A 93 -20.73 -11.05 5.63
C PHE A 93 -21.66 -11.65 4.58
N GLU A 94 -21.15 -12.60 3.78
CA GLU A 94 -21.97 -13.34 2.81
C GLU A 94 -23.11 -14.12 3.50
N ASP A 95 -22.82 -14.78 4.63
CA ASP A 95 -23.82 -15.48 5.46
C ASP A 95 -24.88 -14.54 6.04
N LEU A 96 -24.52 -13.27 6.29
CA LEU A 96 -25.46 -12.22 6.69
C LEU A 96 -26.25 -11.63 5.51
N GLY A 97 -26.04 -12.14 4.29
CA GLY A 97 -26.70 -11.68 3.08
C GLY A 97 -26.09 -10.39 2.49
N LEU A 98 -24.93 -9.95 3.00
CA LEU A 98 -24.20 -8.80 2.47
C LEU A 98 -23.23 -9.29 1.38
N LYS A 99 -23.51 -8.91 0.14
CA LYS A 99 -22.64 -9.17 -1.01
C LYS A 99 -21.65 -8.03 -1.20
N GLU A 100 -20.58 -8.27 -1.96
CA GLU A 100 -19.53 -7.27 -2.23
C GLU A 100 -20.10 -5.98 -2.84
N ASN A 101 -21.12 -6.10 -3.69
CA ASN A 101 -21.82 -4.98 -4.31
C ASN A 101 -23.02 -4.43 -3.51
N SER A 102 -23.32 -4.96 -2.32
CA SER A 102 -24.46 -4.50 -1.51
C SER A 102 -24.33 -3.05 -1.05
N LEU A 103 -23.12 -2.50 -1.02
CA LEU A 103 -22.84 -1.12 -0.62
C LEU A 103 -22.48 -0.20 -1.80
N ALA A 104 -22.43 -0.73 -3.02
CA ALA A 104 -21.97 0.01 -4.18
C ALA A 104 -22.90 1.19 -4.50
N LEU A 105 -22.33 2.39 -4.61
CA LEU A 105 -23.05 3.61 -4.99
C LEU A 105 -23.07 3.82 -6.51
N PHE A 106 -22.07 3.30 -7.22
CA PHE A 106 -21.95 3.44 -8.67
C PHE A 106 -21.88 2.08 -9.34
N ASN A 107 -22.59 1.92 -10.46
CA ASN A 107 -22.38 0.82 -11.39
C ASN A 107 -21.50 1.34 -12.56
N PRO A 108 -20.22 0.96 -12.65
CA PRO A 108 -19.31 1.46 -13.69
C PRO A 108 -19.46 0.72 -15.04
N GLU A 109 -20.49 -0.11 -15.21
CA GLU A 109 -20.75 -0.82 -16.47
C GLU A 109 -20.81 0.16 -17.65
N GLY A 110 -19.98 -0.11 -18.68
CA GLY A 110 -19.85 0.74 -19.86
C GLY A 110 -19.00 2.02 -19.68
N TRP A 111 -18.47 2.30 -18.48
CA TRP A 111 -17.58 3.45 -18.28
C TRP A 111 -16.21 3.19 -18.90
N PRO A 112 -15.54 4.22 -19.47
CA PRO A 112 -14.15 4.08 -19.90
C PRO A 112 -13.26 3.64 -18.75
N ILE A 113 -12.38 2.66 -18.99
CA ILE A 113 -11.52 2.12 -17.93
C ILE A 113 -10.65 3.20 -17.26
N ALA A 114 -10.18 4.18 -18.04
CA ALA A 114 -9.42 5.32 -17.52
C ALA A 114 -10.19 6.10 -16.45
N LEU A 115 -11.51 6.29 -16.63
CA LEU A 115 -12.34 6.98 -15.66
C LEU A 115 -12.48 6.16 -14.36
N GLN A 116 -12.67 4.84 -14.48
CA GLN A 116 -12.73 3.95 -13.32
C GLN A 116 -11.42 4.00 -12.52
N LEU A 117 -10.28 3.95 -13.20
CA LEU A 117 -8.95 4.02 -12.56
C LEU A 117 -8.67 5.37 -11.92
N VAL A 118 -9.07 6.48 -12.55
CA VAL A 118 -8.92 7.82 -11.94
C VAL A 118 -9.75 7.95 -10.67
N LEU A 119 -11.02 7.51 -10.69
CA LEU A 119 -11.88 7.54 -9.51
C LEU A 119 -11.35 6.61 -8.42
N PHE A 120 -10.91 5.40 -8.79
CA PHE A 120 -10.28 4.46 -7.86
C PHE A 120 -9.02 5.06 -7.22
N PHE A 121 -8.13 5.68 -8.01
CA PHE A 121 -6.95 6.38 -7.50
C PHE A 121 -7.31 7.49 -6.52
N VAL A 122 -8.23 8.39 -6.88
CA VAL A 122 -8.64 9.51 -6.03
C VAL A 122 -9.25 9.03 -4.71
N VAL A 123 -10.09 8.00 -4.75
CA VAL A 123 -10.70 7.43 -3.55
C VAL A 123 -9.66 6.76 -2.66
N LEU A 124 -8.75 5.97 -3.23
CA LEU A 124 -7.69 5.34 -2.44
C LEU A 124 -6.72 6.35 -1.84
N ASP A 125 -6.34 7.39 -2.59
CA ASP A 125 -5.49 8.48 -2.10
C ASP A 125 -6.18 9.26 -0.98
N PHE A 126 -7.47 9.58 -1.12
CA PHE A 126 -8.25 10.21 -0.07
C PHE A 126 -8.28 9.36 1.21
N VAL A 127 -8.54 8.05 1.10
CA VAL A 127 -8.57 7.15 2.26
C VAL A 127 -7.19 7.04 2.90
N GLN A 128 -6.13 7.01 2.09
CA GLN A 128 -4.75 7.03 2.58
C GLN A 128 -4.47 8.31 3.38
N TRP A 129 -4.78 9.48 2.81
CA TRP A 129 -4.60 10.78 3.45
C TRP A 129 -5.44 10.92 4.73
N PHE A 130 -6.71 10.51 4.68
CA PHE A 130 -7.61 10.57 5.81
C PHE A 130 -7.10 9.70 6.96
N THR A 131 -6.75 8.44 6.66
CA THR A 131 -6.20 7.52 7.66
C THR A 131 -4.92 8.06 8.26
N HIS A 132 -4.00 8.58 7.44
CA HIS A 132 -2.76 9.22 7.92
C HIS A 132 -3.07 10.40 8.86
N THR A 133 -4.06 11.23 8.53
CA THR A 133 -4.51 12.32 9.39
C THR A 133 -5.02 11.81 10.74
N LEU A 134 -5.77 10.70 10.78
CA LEU A 134 -6.19 10.07 12.04
C LEU A 134 -4.98 9.58 12.86
N LEU A 135 -4.00 8.96 12.21
CA LEU A 135 -2.79 8.45 12.85
C LEU A 135 -1.99 9.56 13.56
N HIS A 136 -1.95 10.76 12.98
CA HIS A 136 -1.33 11.94 13.59
C HIS A 136 -2.20 12.60 14.66
N ARG A 137 -3.52 12.60 14.48
CA ARG A 137 -4.46 13.32 15.34
C ARG A 137 -4.71 12.64 16.68
N TYR A 138 -4.82 11.32 16.70
CA TYR A 138 -5.21 10.58 17.90
C TYR A 138 -4.00 9.95 18.60
N ALA A 139 -3.79 10.32 19.86
CA ALA A 139 -2.62 9.87 20.65
C ALA A 139 -2.47 8.34 20.74
N PHE A 140 -3.58 7.59 20.73
CA PHE A 140 -3.54 6.13 20.67
C PHE A 140 -2.95 5.62 19.36
N LEU A 141 -3.42 6.14 18.23
CA LEU A 141 -2.95 5.74 16.89
C LEU A 141 -1.51 6.19 16.64
N TRP A 142 -1.12 7.36 17.16
CA TRP A 142 0.24 7.87 17.10
C TRP A 142 1.27 6.92 17.74
N LYS A 143 0.88 6.11 18.74
CA LYS A 143 1.79 5.11 19.35
C LYS A 143 2.34 4.11 18.34
N PHE A 144 1.56 3.82 17.29
CA PHE A 144 1.97 2.96 16.18
C PHE A 144 2.70 3.78 15.12
N HIS A 145 2.11 4.91 14.72
CA HIS A 145 2.64 5.73 13.62
C HIS A 145 4.00 6.38 13.91
N LYS A 146 4.37 6.58 15.19
CA LYS A 146 5.72 7.05 15.55
C LYS A 146 6.85 6.11 15.09
N VAL A 147 6.57 4.84 14.77
CA VAL A 147 7.56 3.93 14.16
C VAL A 147 7.95 4.44 12.78
N HIS A 148 6.98 4.90 11.99
CA HIS A 148 7.21 5.55 10.71
C HIS A 148 8.01 6.84 10.85
N HIS A 149 7.67 7.68 11.81
CA HIS A 149 8.43 8.91 12.11
C HIS A 149 9.76 8.67 12.86
N SER A 150 10.15 7.43 13.13
CA SER A 150 11.42 7.12 13.82
C SER A 150 12.64 7.15 12.89
N VAL A 151 12.43 7.31 11.59
CA VAL A 151 13.47 7.35 10.55
C VAL A 151 14.39 8.55 10.78
N LYS A 152 15.70 8.29 10.87
CA LYS A 152 16.72 9.33 11.11
C LYS A 152 17.39 9.83 9.84
N GLU A 153 17.55 8.95 8.86
CA GLU A 153 18.12 9.25 7.55
C GLU A 153 17.06 8.90 6.51
N MET A 154 16.63 9.89 5.72
CA MET A 154 15.52 9.74 4.79
C MET A 154 15.96 8.91 3.58
N GLY A 155 15.09 8.03 3.11
CA GLY A 155 15.24 7.42 1.80
C GLY A 155 14.12 6.44 1.50
N PHE A 156 13.96 6.07 0.22
CA PHE A 156 12.74 5.48 -0.34
C PHE A 156 12.01 4.44 0.57
N ALA A 157 12.76 3.52 1.19
CA ALA A 157 12.21 2.42 1.99
C ALA A 157 11.55 2.87 3.30
N ALA A 158 11.86 4.09 3.77
CA ALA A 158 11.22 4.72 4.93
C ALA A 158 9.70 4.82 4.76
N HIS A 159 9.23 4.92 3.51
CA HIS A 159 7.82 4.85 3.15
C HIS A 159 7.09 3.66 3.81
N LEU A 160 7.74 2.50 3.89
CA LEU A 160 7.13 1.26 4.34
C LEU A 160 7.57 0.81 5.74
N ARG A 161 8.40 1.62 6.42
CA ARG A 161 8.82 1.41 7.81
C ARG A 161 7.73 1.85 8.79
N TYR A 162 6.59 1.18 8.79
CA TYR A 162 5.47 1.51 9.67
C TYR A 162 5.06 0.30 10.52
N HIS A 163 4.35 0.56 11.62
CA HIS A 163 3.93 -0.50 12.52
C HIS A 163 2.75 -1.28 11.90
N TRP A 164 2.77 -2.61 11.93
CA TRP A 164 1.76 -3.46 11.27
C TRP A 164 0.31 -3.17 11.69
N MET A 165 0.09 -2.69 12.91
CA MET A 165 -1.22 -2.24 13.39
C MET A 165 -1.84 -1.13 12.51
N GLU A 166 -1.03 -0.34 11.80
CA GLU A 166 -1.53 0.63 10.83
C GLU A 166 -2.30 -0.08 9.70
N ASN A 167 -1.90 -1.28 9.28
CA ASN A 167 -2.63 -2.06 8.28
C ASN A 167 -4.02 -2.51 8.76
N ILE A 168 -4.22 -2.69 10.07
CA ILE A 168 -5.54 -2.99 10.64
C ILE A 168 -6.51 -1.81 10.47
N LEU A 169 -6.00 -0.60 10.26
CA LEU A 169 -6.83 0.57 9.94
C LEU A 169 -6.88 0.83 8.43
N TYR A 170 -5.72 0.88 7.76
CA TYR A 170 -5.65 1.19 6.33
C TYR A 170 -6.40 0.18 5.46
N LYS A 171 -6.18 -1.13 5.66
CA LYS A 171 -6.76 -2.15 4.76
C LYS A 171 -8.28 -2.17 4.84
N PRO A 172 -8.94 -2.28 6.02
CA PRO A 172 -10.39 -2.27 6.09
C PRO A 172 -11.01 -0.97 5.55
N LEU A 173 -10.42 0.20 5.82
CA LEU A 173 -10.95 1.46 5.30
C LEU A 173 -10.85 1.55 3.78
N LYS A 174 -9.75 1.06 3.18
CA LYS A 174 -9.62 0.99 1.71
C LYS A 174 -10.63 0.02 1.12
N THR A 175 -10.74 -1.20 1.66
CA THR A 175 -11.73 -2.19 1.22
C THR A 175 -13.14 -1.63 1.30
N PHE A 176 -13.50 -1.00 2.42
CA PHE A 176 -14.81 -0.39 2.59
C PHE A 176 -15.08 0.73 1.57
N ALA A 177 -14.10 1.58 1.28
CA ALA A 177 -14.24 2.62 0.28
C ALA A 177 -14.42 2.06 -1.14
N VAL A 178 -13.71 0.99 -1.49
CA VAL A 178 -13.85 0.30 -2.78
C VAL A 178 -15.23 -0.38 -2.90
N MET A 179 -15.70 -1.02 -1.83
CA MET A 179 -17.04 -1.60 -1.76
C MET A 179 -18.13 -0.53 -1.93
N ILE A 180 -17.96 0.64 -1.34
CA ILE A 180 -18.88 1.78 -1.54
C ILE A 180 -18.78 2.33 -2.96
N LEU A 181 -17.59 2.40 -3.55
CA LEU A 181 -17.40 3.01 -4.86
C LEU A 181 -18.05 2.17 -5.96
N PHE A 182 -17.56 0.94 -6.17
CA PHE A 182 -18.02 0.06 -7.25
C PHE A 182 -18.54 -1.29 -6.75
N GLY A 183 -18.31 -1.62 -5.46
CA GLY A 183 -18.55 -2.97 -4.95
C GLY A 183 -17.42 -3.95 -5.26
N PHE A 184 -16.43 -3.53 -6.06
CA PHE A 184 -15.30 -4.35 -6.47
C PHE A 184 -14.10 -3.45 -6.82
N GLU A 185 -12.92 -4.06 -6.84
CA GLU A 185 -11.71 -3.42 -7.32
C GLU A 185 -11.58 -3.58 -8.85
N PRO A 186 -11.34 -2.51 -9.63
CA PRO A 186 -11.19 -2.62 -11.09
C PRO A 186 -10.10 -3.62 -11.50
N GLU A 187 -10.30 -4.33 -12.61
CA GLU A 187 -9.33 -5.34 -13.09
C GLU A 187 -7.91 -4.77 -13.27
N GLN A 188 -7.80 -3.53 -13.75
CA GLN A 188 -6.53 -2.83 -13.96
C GLN A 188 -6.05 -2.03 -12.73
N ALA A 189 -6.60 -2.27 -11.54
CA ALA A 189 -6.23 -1.55 -10.31
C ALA A 189 -4.75 -1.67 -9.95
N TYR A 190 -4.05 -2.72 -10.41
CA TYR A 190 -2.61 -2.87 -10.26
C TYR A 190 -1.83 -1.64 -10.77
N ILE A 191 -2.32 -0.97 -11.82
CA ILE A 191 -1.72 0.27 -12.34
C ILE A 191 -1.71 1.34 -11.25
N VAL A 192 -2.86 1.55 -10.59
CA VAL A 192 -3.03 2.52 -9.51
C VAL A 192 -2.17 2.16 -8.30
N HIS A 193 -2.08 0.88 -7.94
CA HIS A 193 -1.24 0.45 -6.83
C HIS A 193 0.25 0.67 -7.10
N PHE A 194 0.76 0.35 -8.30
CA PHE A 194 2.15 0.63 -8.64
C PHE A 194 2.45 2.13 -8.71
N ILE A 195 1.52 2.95 -9.22
CA ILE A 195 1.62 4.41 -9.17
C ILE A 195 1.71 4.88 -7.71
N ALA A 196 0.82 4.40 -6.84
CA ALA A 196 0.80 4.78 -5.42
C ALA A 196 2.10 4.38 -4.69
N ILE A 197 2.63 3.18 -4.94
CA ILE A 197 3.92 2.72 -4.40
C ILE A 197 5.05 3.66 -4.85
N THR A 198 5.07 4.00 -6.14
CA THR A 198 6.07 4.90 -6.74
C THR A 198 6.00 6.29 -6.11
N ILE A 199 4.81 6.87 -6.00
CA ILE A 199 4.58 8.17 -5.33
C ILE A 199 5.06 8.10 -3.88
N GLY A 200 4.69 7.06 -3.13
CA GLY A 200 5.07 6.89 -1.74
C GLY A 200 6.58 6.79 -1.54
N HIS A 201 7.26 5.99 -2.36
CA HIS A 201 8.72 5.88 -2.34
C HIS A 201 9.40 7.19 -2.70
N LEU A 202 8.88 7.88 -3.73
CA LEU A 202 9.39 9.17 -4.15
C LEU A 202 9.26 10.18 -3.00
N ASN A 203 8.08 10.29 -2.37
CA ASN A 203 7.84 11.19 -1.24
C ASN A 203 8.78 10.97 -0.05
N HIS A 204 9.29 9.75 0.15
CA HIS A 204 10.25 9.43 1.21
C HIS A 204 11.69 9.38 0.72
N SER A 205 11.96 9.82 -0.51
CA SER A 205 13.29 9.73 -1.10
C SER A 205 14.19 10.90 -0.69
N ASN A 206 15.51 10.67 -0.66
CA ASN A 206 16.52 11.72 -0.50
C ASN A 206 16.70 12.56 -1.79
N ILE A 207 15.61 13.02 -2.41
CA ILE A 207 15.62 13.78 -3.66
C ILE A 207 14.92 15.12 -3.44
N LYS A 208 15.52 16.23 -3.88
CA LYS A 208 14.86 17.54 -3.79
C LYS A 208 13.94 17.77 -4.99
N LEU A 209 12.69 17.34 -4.85
CA LEU A 209 11.62 17.60 -5.81
C LEU A 209 10.46 18.34 -5.13
N THR A 210 10.05 19.48 -5.69
CA THR A 210 9.02 20.34 -5.09
C THR A 210 7.73 20.40 -5.89
N TRP A 211 7.67 19.87 -7.12
CA TRP A 211 6.55 20.04 -8.07
C TRP A 211 6.14 21.48 -8.42
N GLY A 212 6.91 22.50 -8.02
CA GLY A 212 6.57 23.90 -8.29
C GLY A 212 5.20 24.29 -7.72
N PRO A 213 4.29 24.91 -8.50
CA PRO A 213 2.94 25.25 -8.05
C PRO A 213 2.08 24.03 -7.65
N PHE A 214 2.34 22.84 -8.20
CA PHE A 214 1.52 21.67 -7.89
C PHE A 214 1.72 21.14 -6.47
N LYS A 215 2.71 21.64 -5.71
CA LYS A 215 2.94 21.27 -4.30
C LYS A 215 1.77 21.52 -3.36
N TYR A 216 0.83 22.37 -3.74
CA TYR A 216 -0.37 22.65 -2.95
C TYR A 216 -1.46 21.57 -3.10
N ILE A 217 -1.29 20.68 -4.08
CA ILE A 217 -2.22 19.60 -4.41
C ILE A 217 -1.53 18.23 -4.30
N LEU A 218 -0.29 18.14 -4.80
CA LEU A 218 0.49 16.90 -4.85
C LEU A 218 1.52 16.86 -3.72
N ASN A 219 1.57 15.70 -3.05
CA ASN A 219 2.62 15.39 -2.10
C ASN A 219 3.98 15.31 -2.79
N ASN A 220 5.05 15.65 -2.08
CA ASN A 220 6.41 15.68 -2.63
C ASN A 220 7.50 15.32 -1.61
N PRO A 221 8.69 14.97 -2.09
CA PRO A 221 9.82 14.61 -1.22
C PRO A 221 10.20 15.71 -0.22
N VAL A 222 10.18 16.97 -0.66
CA VAL A 222 10.64 18.10 0.17
C VAL A 222 9.79 18.28 1.43
N MET A 223 8.54 17.82 1.44
CA MET A 223 7.69 17.82 2.63
C MET A 223 8.17 16.84 3.73
N HIS A 224 9.00 15.86 3.40
CA HIS A 224 9.49 14.82 4.33
C HIS A 224 10.98 14.96 4.65
N LEU A 225 11.70 15.86 3.97
CA LEU A 225 13.15 15.99 4.10
C LEU A 225 13.62 16.81 5.31
N TYR A 226 12.72 17.46 6.05
CA TYR A 226 13.04 18.38 7.15
C TYR A 226 12.91 17.73 8.52
#